data_AF-A0A0L7MJ02-F1
#
_entry.id   AF-A0A0L7MJ02-F1
#
_cell.length_a   1.000
_cell.length_b   1.000
_cell.length_c   1.000
_cell.angle_alpha   90.00
_cell.angle_beta   90.00
_cell.angle_gamma   90.00
#
_symmetry.space_group_name_H-M   'P 1'
#
loop_
_entity.id
_entity.type
_entity.pdbx_description
1 polymer ?
#
loop_
_entity_poly.entity_id
_entity_poly.type
_entity_poly.pdbx_seq_one_letter_code
_entity_poly.pdbx_strand_id
1 'polypeptide(L)'
;MTLPHSSSETLAPAARATSRRSWLRQSAALLGALPFMPLPARAAPAAIGTAAAPAAPWLSGGTKAITAAVRSVNPFAAAGLASGCRLTCEATIGPCHTLSPERMDVSDGWNGLPLHMQIRVVNERCEPVAGTIVEIWHTNHTGGYSGQIHRMCNNDAADVNKQFFRGYQRTDGHGVARFDSCYPGWYRGRAVHVHFRILQGSYDPADSAASWLTSQLLFSDALNGEIFAQAPLYRDKGQPDTRLDVDNVVGQEPDKTPYVFDVQNLGGVMLASKTVVVRSDSADRLCQVKGSMPPGGPGGAGGPGRAGGMRQPRPGMMPPPPPGT
;
A
#
# COMPACT_ATOMS: atom_id res chain seq x y z
N MET A 1 43.18 70.52 -7.65
CA MET A 1 43.91 69.55 -6.81
C MET A 1 43.18 68.21 -6.93
N THR A 2 43.58 67.39 -7.91
CA THR A 2 44.38 66.15 -7.71
C THR A 2 43.62 65.11 -6.88
N LEU A 3 42.77 64.28 -7.51
CA LEU A 3 43.03 62.98 -8.19
C LEU A 3 42.59 61.79 -7.29
N PRO A 4 41.73 60.88 -7.78
CA PRO A 4 41.46 59.57 -7.20
C PRO A 4 42.31 58.48 -7.88
N HIS A 5 42.50 57.31 -7.24
CA HIS A 5 42.98 56.05 -7.82
C HIS A 5 42.05 54.96 -7.25
N SER A 6 41.26 54.15 -8.00
CA SER A 6 41.54 53.21 -9.12
C SER A 6 42.55 52.14 -8.68
N SER A 7 42.36 50.81 -8.79
CA SER A 7 41.68 49.93 -9.75
C SER A 7 41.55 48.52 -9.10
N SER A 8 40.44 47.79 -9.26
CA SER A 8 40.18 46.71 -10.25
C SER A 8 40.53 45.27 -9.84
N GLU A 9 39.57 44.39 -10.19
CA GLU A 9 39.53 42.92 -10.11
C GLU A 9 40.70 42.21 -10.85
N THR A 10 40.87 40.90 -10.64
CA THR A 10 40.54 39.81 -11.61
C THR A 10 41.45 38.56 -11.49
N LEU A 11 40.80 37.38 -11.49
CA LEU A 11 41.16 36.04 -12.03
C LEU A 11 42.46 35.28 -11.66
N ALA A 12 42.25 33.98 -11.43
CA ALA A 12 43.23 32.89 -11.44
C ALA A 12 43.77 32.57 -12.86
N PRO A 13 44.88 31.81 -12.94
CA PRO A 13 44.92 30.68 -13.89
C PRO A 13 45.58 29.41 -13.34
N ALA A 14 45.17 28.28 -13.92
CA ALA A 14 45.82 26.97 -13.82
C ALA A 14 46.90 26.82 -14.91
N ALA A 15 48.00 26.09 -14.65
CA ALA A 15 48.68 25.25 -15.66
C ALA A 15 49.81 24.34 -15.09
N ARG A 16 49.69 23.08 -15.51
CA ARG A 16 50.63 21.95 -15.71
C ARG A 16 52.17 22.15 -15.67
N ALA A 17 52.79 21.18 -14.99
CA ALA A 17 53.95 20.32 -15.33
C ALA A 17 54.90 20.70 -16.49
N THR A 18 56.22 20.68 -16.25
CA THR A 18 57.16 19.60 -16.69
C THR A 18 58.65 19.95 -16.51
N SER A 19 59.45 18.91 -16.25
CA SER A 19 60.79 18.63 -16.82
C SER A 19 62.05 19.40 -16.36
N ARG A 20 62.97 18.64 -15.73
CA ARG A 20 64.43 18.70 -15.95
C ARG A 20 64.84 17.27 -16.34
N ARG A 21 65.13 16.93 -17.61
CA ARG A 21 66.38 17.14 -18.38
C ARG A 21 67.62 16.95 -17.47
N SER A 22 68.59 16.06 -17.70
CA SER A 22 69.00 15.36 -18.94
C SER A 22 70.40 14.71 -18.76
N TRP A 23 70.81 13.83 -19.71
CA TRP A 23 72.19 13.35 -20.06
C TRP A 23 72.77 12.17 -19.22
N LEU A 24 73.44 11.13 -19.73
CA LEU A 24 73.85 10.65 -21.07
C LEU A 24 74.53 9.26 -20.95
N ARG A 25 74.63 8.55 -22.11
CA ARG A 25 75.63 7.52 -22.54
C ARG A 25 75.51 6.09 -21.98
N GLN A 26 75.03 5.14 -22.80
CA GLN A 26 75.77 4.27 -23.75
C GLN A 26 76.65 3.19 -23.08
N SER A 27 76.27 1.92 -23.21
CA SER A 27 77.10 0.82 -23.74
C SER A 27 76.41 -0.56 -23.66
N ALA A 28 76.29 -1.21 -24.82
CA ALA A 28 76.49 -2.62 -25.14
C ALA A 28 76.03 -3.76 -24.20
N ALA A 29 75.09 -4.56 -24.76
CA ALA A 29 75.19 -6.00 -25.01
C ALA A 29 75.23 -7.05 -23.87
N LEU A 30 74.29 -7.99 -24.04
CA LEU A 30 74.35 -9.44 -23.81
C LEU A 30 74.02 -10.04 -22.42
N LEU A 31 73.09 -11.00 -22.51
CA LEU A 31 72.90 -12.23 -21.73
C LEU A 31 72.09 -12.16 -20.42
N GLY A 32 70.95 -12.86 -20.44
CA GLY A 32 70.30 -13.38 -19.23
C GLY A 32 68.78 -13.35 -19.29
N ALA A 33 68.16 -14.31 -19.99
CA ALA A 33 66.75 -14.61 -19.80
C ALA A 33 66.55 -15.20 -18.39
N LEU A 34 66.04 -14.41 -17.45
CA LEU A 34 65.53 -14.88 -16.17
C LEU A 34 64.01 -15.07 -16.29
N PRO A 35 63.45 -16.21 -15.85
CA PRO A 35 62.00 -16.40 -15.85
C PRO A 35 61.37 -15.47 -14.80
N PHE A 36 60.37 -14.69 -15.23
CA PHE A 36 59.48 -13.95 -14.35
C PHE A 36 58.77 -14.96 -13.43
N MET A 37 59.15 -15.03 -12.16
CA MET A 37 58.31 -15.66 -11.14
C MET A 37 57.16 -14.70 -10.81
N PRO A 38 55.88 -15.08 -11.01
CA PRO A 38 54.77 -14.25 -10.57
C PRO A 38 54.75 -14.25 -9.03
N LEU A 39 54.71 -13.05 -8.45
CA LEU A 39 54.39 -12.84 -7.04
C LEU A 39 53.04 -13.50 -6.73
N PRO A 40 52.89 -14.21 -5.59
CA PRO A 40 51.60 -14.79 -5.22
C PRO A 40 50.60 -13.63 -5.02
N ALA A 41 49.53 -13.65 -5.80
CA ALA A 41 48.42 -12.72 -5.65
C ALA A 41 47.89 -12.86 -4.22
N ARG A 42 48.01 -11.79 -3.43
CA ARG A 42 47.39 -11.70 -2.12
C ARG A 42 45.88 -11.81 -2.31
N ALA A 43 45.31 -12.95 -1.96
CA ALA A 43 43.88 -13.19 -2.04
C ALA A 43 43.15 -12.06 -1.28
N ALA A 44 42.30 -11.33 -1.99
CA ALA A 44 41.36 -10.42 -1.35
C ALA A 44 40.47 -11.26 -0.42
N PRO A 45 40.20 -10.80 0.82
CA PRO A 45 39.27 -11.51 1.68
C PRO A 45 37.92 -11.59 0.97
N ALA A 46 37.43 -12.81 0.77
CA ALA A 46 36.10 -13.04 0.25
C ALA A 46 35.11 -12.30 1.14
N ALA A 47 34.35 -11.37 0.55
CA ALA A 47 33.22 -10.77 1.22
C ALA A 47 32.27 -11.92 1.58
N ILE A 48 32.19 -12.24 2.86
CA ILE A 48 31.14 -13.12 3.38
C ILE A 48 29.84 -12.36 3.16
N GLY A 49 29.17 -12.65 2.05
CA GLY A 49 27.80 -12.21 1.83
C GLY A 49 26.98 -12.80 2.96
N THR A 50 26.53 -11.96 3.90
CA THR A 50 25.52 -12.34 4.87
C THR A 50 24.25 -12.61 4.07
N ALA A 51 24.01 -13.86 3.70
CA ALA A 51 22.72 -14.29 3.21
C ALA A 51 21.69 -13.87 4.26
N ALA A 52 20.72 -13.04 3.87
CA ALA A 52 19.61 -12.68 4.74
C ALA A 52 18.97 -13.98 5.23
N ALA A 53 18.83 -14.13 6.54
CA ALA A 53 18.12 -15.27 7.11
C ALA A 53 16.72 -15.33 6.47
N PRO A 54 16.20 -16.53 6.15
CA PRO A 54 14.84 -16.66 5.62
C PRO A 54 13.85 -16.01 6.60
N ALA A 55 12.90 -15.25 6.08
CA ALA A 55 11.86 -14.65 6.89
C ALA A 55 11.12 -15.75 7.68
N ALA A 56 10.84 -15.50 8.95
CA ALA A 56 10.10 -16.43 9.80
C ALA A 56 8.71 -16.71 9.19
N PRO A 57 8.16 -17.93 9.31
CA PRO A 57 6.81 -18.20 8.84
C PRO A 57 5.79 -17.31 9.57
N TRP A 58 4.72 -16.93 8.87
CA TRP A 58 3.66 -16.11 9.44
C TRP A 58 2.95 -16.81 10.61
N LEU A 59 2.71 -16.06 11.68
CA LEU A 59 1.96 -16.56 12.84
C LEU A 59 0.45 -16.61 12.57
N SER A 60 -0.25 -17.31 13.45
CA SER A 60 -1.71 -17.26 13.58
C SER A 60 -2.08 -17.04 15.05
N GLY A 61 -3.36 -16.90 15.37
CA GLY A 61 -3.81 -16.63 16.74
C GLY A 61 -4.25 -15.19 16.99
N GLY A 62 -4.31 -14.37 15.93
CA GLY A 62 -4.76 -12.97 16.00
C GLY A 62 -3.80 -12.05 16.74
N THR A 63 -4.31 -10.95 17.27
CA THR A 63 -3.52 -9.83 17.80
C THR A 63 -2.71 -10.14 19.07
N LYS A 64 -2.92 -11.31 19.70
CA LYS A 64 -2.18 -11.75 20.89
C LYS A 64 -0.66 -11.83 20.68
N ALA A 65 -0.22 -12.07 19.46
CA ALA A 65 1.20 -12.12 19.11
C ALA A 65 1.84 -10.73 18.92
N ILE A 66 1.04 -9.66 18.84
CA ILE A 66 1.53 -8.29 18.65
C ILE A 66 2.01 -7.76 20.01
N THR A 67 3.33 -7.85 20.24
CA THR A 67 3.97 -7.41 21.48
C THR A 67 4.25 -5.90 21.49
N ALA A 68 4.59 -5.36 22.66
CA ALA A 68 5.05 -3.98 22.77
C ALA A 68 6.30 -3.69 21.90
N ALA A 69 7.17 -4.69 21.74
CA ALA A 69 8.35 -4.56 20.87
C ALA A 69 7.93 -4.36 19.40
N VAL A 70 6.97 -5.13 18.90
CA VAL A 70 6.41 -4.93 17.55
C VAL A 70 5.80 -3.53 17.41
N ARG A 71 4.97 -3.11 18.39
CA ARG A 71 4.33 -1.78 18.37
C ARG A 71 5.32 -0.61 18.41
N SER A 72 6.51 -0.84 18.98
CA SER A 72 7.56 0.17 19.09
C SER A 72 8.37 0.39 17.81
N VAL A 73 8.25 -0.52 16.83
CA VAL A 73 8.97 -0.37 15.55
C VAL A 73 8.44 0.85 14.81
N ASN A 74 9.35 1.74 14.41
CA ASN A 74 9.04 2.88 13.55
C ASN A 74 9.52 2.61 12.11
N PRO A 75 8.62 2.18 11.20
CA PRO A 75 9.00 1.89 9.81
C PRO A 75 9.38 3.15 9.02
N PHE A 76 9.09 4.35 9.55
CA PHE A 76 9.33 5.62 8.87
C PHE A 76 10.68 6.26 9.23
N ALA A 77 11.48 5.64 10.10
CA ALA A 77 12.76 6.20 10.55
C ALA A 77 13.85 6.18 9.45
N ALA A 78 13.88 5.14 8.62
CA ALA A 78 14.82 5.00 7.51
C ALA A 78 14.29 5.60 6.20
N ALA A 79 12.97 5.73 6.08
CA ALA A 79 12.32 6.35 4.94
C ALA A 79 12.25 7.86 5.15
N GLY A 80 13.30 8.57 4.73
CA GLY A 80 13.11 9.95 4.30
C GLY A 80 11.96 10.00 3.29
N LEU A 81 11.25 11.12 3.17
CA LEU A 81 10.23 11.32 2.13
C LEU A 81 10.95 11.48 0.77
N ALA A 82 11.65 10.43 0.36
CA ALA A 82 12.83 10.45 -0.52
C ALA A 82 12.50 10.57 -2.01
N SER A 83 11.23 10.74 -2.37
CA SER A 83 10.79 10.88 -3.76
C SER A 83 9.52 11.71 -3.87
N GLY A 84 9.46 12.84 -3.15
CA GLY A 84 8.38 13.82 -3.27
C GLY A 84 7.03 13.36 -2.69
N CYS A 85 6.31 14.28 -2.06
CA CYS A 85 4.97 13.99 -1.54
C CYS A 85 3.94 14.11 -2.64
N ARG A 86 3.79 13.03 -3.40
CA ARG A 86 2.71 12.89 -4.37
C ARG A 86 1.39 12.61 -3.64
N LEU A 87 0.37 13.42 -3.92
CA LEU A 87 -0.99 13.23 -3.42
C LEU A 87 -1.47 11.80 -3.61
N THR A 88 -2.07 11.24 -2.56
CA THR A 88 -2.82 9.99 -2.66
C THR A 88 -4.20 10.31 -3.20
N CYS A 89 -4.64 9.58 -4.22
CA CYS A 89 -5.93 9.84 -4.85
C CYS A 89 -7.09 9.12 -4.16
N GLU A 90 -8.25 9.76 -4.22
CA GLU A 90 -9.49 9.27 -3.66
C GLU A 90 -9.99 8.05 -4.43
N ALA A 91 -10.43 7.06 -3.66
CA ALA A 91 -11.12 5.90 -4.14
C ALA A 91 -12.52 5.82 -3.50
N THR A 92 -13.35 4.94 -4.02
CA THR A 92 -14.69 4.70 -3.48
C THR A 92 -14.66 4.27 -2.01
N ILE A 93 -15.61 4.80 -1.22
CA ILE A 93 -15.93 4.32 0.13
C ILE A 93 -16.48 2.88 0.10
N GLY A 94 -17.15 2.49 -0.99
CA GLY A 94 -17.78 1.19 -1.13
C GLY A 94 -19.03 0.99 -0.24
N PRO A 95 -19.78 -0.09 -0.45
CA PRO A 95 -21.08 -0.32 0.20
C PRO A 95 -20.99 -0.95 1.61
N CYS A 96 -19.77 -1.24 2.07
CA CYS A 96 -19.50 -2.00 3.28
C CYS A 96 -19.01 -1.13 4.44
N HIS A 97 -19.29 0.18 4.40
CA HIS A 97 -18.93 1.13 5.44
C HIS A 97 -20.04 1.30 6.48
N THR A 98 -19.65 1.48 7.73
CA THR A 98 -20.50 1.84 8.88
C THR A 98 -19.59 2.38 9.99
N LEU A 99 -20.16 2.79 11.12
CA LEU A 99 -19.43 3.32 12.28
C LEU A 99 -18.27 2.40 12.71
N SER A 100 -17.14 3.04 12.99
CA SER A 100 -15.92 2.48 13.57
C SER A 100 -15.71 3.02 15.00
N PRO A 101 -15.44 2.18 16.00
CA PRO A 101 -15.13 2.63 17.36
C PRO A 101 -13.68 3.16 17.48
N GLU A 102 -13.41 4.01 18.48
CA GLU A 102 -12.03 4.43 18.79
C GLU A 102 -11.26 3.31 19.48
N ARG A 103 -10.35 2.65 18.76
CA ARG A 103 -9.52 1.57 19.31
C ARG A 103 -8.31 1.28 18.44
N MET A 104 -7.22 0.87 19.08
CA MET A 104 -6.03 0.37 18.40
C MET A 104 -6.23 -1.07 17.95
N ASP A 105 -6.63 -1.98 18.85
CA ASP A 105 -6.98 -3.35 18.48
C ASP A 105 -8.40 -3.39 17.91
N VAL A 106 -8.48 -3.59 16.58
CA VAL A 106 -9.75 -3.65 15.85
C VAL A 106 -10.27 -5.08 15.71
N SER A 107 -9.56 -6.09 16.21
CA SER A 107 -9.85 -7.49 15.89
C SER A 107 -11.11 -8.05 16.54
N ASP A 108 -11.59 -7.47 17.64
CA ASP A 108 -12.62 -8.09 18.50
C ASP A 108 -12.26 -9.54 18.92
N GLY A 109 -10.96 -9.82 19.08
CA GLY A 109 -10.47 -11.15 19.46
C GLY A 109 -10.55 -12.20 18.35
N TRP A 110 -10.82 -11.80 17.11
CA TRP A 110 -10.83 -12.70 15.97
C TRP A 110 -9.46 -13.34 15.74
N ASN A 111 -9.49 -14.59 15.26
CA ASN A 111 -8.29 -15.29 14.83
C ASN A 111 -7.85 -14.80 13.45
N GLY A 112 -6.56 -14.94 13.16
CA GLY A 112 -5.96 -14.55 11.88
C GLY A 112 -4.45 -14.41 11.98
N LEU A 113 -3.84 -14.03 10.86
CA LEU A 113 -2.43 -13.65 10.80
C LEU A 113 -2.27 -12.26 11.44
N PRO A 114 -1.46 -12.10 12.51
CA PRO A 114 -1.34 -10.84 13.24
C PRO A 114 -0.78 -9.72 12.37
N LEU A 115 -1.54 -8.63 12.27
CA LEU A 115 -1.25 -7.49 11.43
C LEU A 115 -1.19 -6.21 12.29
N HIS A 116 0.00 -5.62 12.43
CA HIS A 116 0.19 -4.29 12.98
C HIS A 116 0.31 -3.28 11.84
N MET A 117 -0.64 -2.36 11.73
CA MET A 117 -0.69 -1.33 10.70
C MET A 117 -0.21 0.01 11.24
N GLN A 118 0.61 0.71 10.45
CA GLN A 118 0.97 2.11 10.71
C GLN A 118 0.72 2.96 9.46
N ILE A 119 -0.18 3.93 9.56
CA ILE A 119 -0.52 4.84 8.46
C ILE A 119 -0.04 6.24 8.86
N ARG A 120 0.95 6.75 8.13
CA ARG A 120 1.48 8.11 8.30
C ARG A 120 0.77 9.06 7.35
N VAL A 121 0.13 10.10 7.88
CA VAL A 121 -0.49 11.17 7.12
C VAL A 121 0.44 12.37 7.06
N VAL A 122 0.74 12.82 5.85
CA VAL A 122 1.50 14.07 5.60
C VAL A 122 0.73 14.97 4.62
N ASN A 123 1.03 16.26 4.63
CA ASN A 123 0.55 17.20 3.61
C ASN A 123 1.45 17.17 2.36
N GLU A 124 1.10 17.96 1.34
CA GLU A 124 1.86 18.08 0.08
C GLU A 124 3.28 18.63 0.25
N ARG A 125 3.55 19.29 1.38
CA ARG A 125 4.88 19.76 1.79
C ARG A 125 5.66 18.71 2.56
N CYS A 126 5.16 17.46 2.61
CA CYS A 126 5.78 16.38 3.34
C CYS A 126 5.80 16.57 4.87
N GLU A 127 4.94 17.44 5.39
CA GLU A 127 4.87 17.72 6.82
C GLU A 127 3.81 16.81 7.47
N PRO A 128 4.12 16.19 8.62
CA PRO A 128 3.15 15.38 9.35
C PRO A 128 1.87 16.13 9.73
N VAL A 129 0.72 15.48 9.53
CA VAL A 129 -0.59 16.01 9.96
C VAL A 129 -0.98 15.34 11.28
N ALA A 130 -0.71 16.01 12.40
CA ALA A 130 -1.01 15.51 13.74
C ALA A 130 -2.49 15.70 14.13
N GLY A 131 -3.02 14.80 14.97
CA GLY A 131 -4.37 14.87 15.53
C GLY A 131 -5.52 14.56 14.57
N THR A 132 -5.24 14.32 13.28
CA THR A 132 -6.24 13.94 12.29
C THR A 132 -6.72 12.51 12.54
N ILE A 133 -7.98 12.23 12.21
CA ILE A 133 -8.56 10.91 12.41
C ILE A 133 -8.27 10.06 11.18
N VAL A 134 -7.65 8.90 11.39
CA VAL A 134 -7.60 7.82 10.43
C VAL A 134 -8.61 6.77 10.87
N GLU A 135 -9.59 6.50 10.03
CA GLU A 135 -10.54 5.41 10.17
C GLU A 135 -10.14 4.28 9.22
N ILE A 136 -10.29 3.03 9.64
CA ILE A 136 -10.06 1.85 8.81
C ILE A 136 -11.22 0.85 8.93
N TRP A 137 -11.45 0.11 7.84
CA TRP A 137 -12.27 -1.10 7.86
C TRP A 137 -11.79 -2.11 6.83
N HIS A 138 -11.94 -3.40 7.13
CA HIS A 138 -11.62 -4.48 6.18
C HIS A 138 -12.39 -5.76 6.51
N THR A 139 -12.21 -6.77 5.65
CA THR A 139 -12.82 -8.09 5.80
C THR A 139 -12.12 -8.94 6.87
N ASN A 140 -12.83 -9.94 7.40
CA ASN A 140 -12.19 -11.07 8.07
C ASN A 140 -11.45 -11.99 7.07
N HIS A 141 -10.74 -13.01 7.55
CA HIS A 141 -9.97 -13.93 6.70
C HIS A 141 -10.85 -14.71 5.69
N THR A 142 -12.16 -14.82 5.92
CA THR A 142 -13.11 -15.42 4.98
C THR A 142 -13.61 -14.45 3.92
N GLY A 143 -13.22 -13.17 3.95
CA GLY A 143 -13.63 -12.14 3.00
C GLY A 143 -14.95 -11.43 3.30
N GLY A 144 -15.48 -11.56 4.52
CA GLY A 144 -16.74 -10.92 4.93
C GLY A 144 -16.50 -9.72 5.86
N TYR A 145 -17.36 -8.72 5.78
CA TYR A 145 -17.35 -7.54 6.65
C TYR A 145 -18.31 -7.68 7.84
N SER A 146 -17.98 -6.99 8.93
CA SER A 146 -18.82 -6.85 10.12
C SER A 146 -19.80 -5.67 10.00
N GLY A 147 -20.84 -5.64 10.82
CA GLY A 147 -21.68 -4.46 11.04
C GLY A 147 -22.95 -4.40 10.20
N GLN A 148 -23.78 -3.40 10.51
CA GLN A 148 -25.04 -3.12 9.81
C GLN A 148 -24.73 -2.38 8.52
N ILE A 149 -24.55 -3.15 7.44
CA ILE A 149 -24.12 -2.69 6.11
C ILE A 149 -24.95 -3.38 5.03
N HIS A 150 -24.64 -3.11 3.76
CA HIS A 150 -25.28 -3.82 2.67
C HIS A 150 -25.08 -5.33 2.81
N ARG A 151 -26.17 -6.11 2.82
CA ARG A 151 -26.16 -7.55 3.12
C ARG A 151 -25.15 -8.37 2.31
N MET A 152 -24.87 -7.96 1.07
CA MET A 152 -23.87 -8.58 0.19
C MET A 152 -22.44 -8.55 0.75
N CYS A 153 -22.17 -7.67 1.73
CA CYS A 153 -20.87 -7.52 2.38
C CYS A 153 -20.67 -8.48 3.55
N ASN A 154 -21.73 -9.00 4.16
CA ASN A 154 -21.62 -9.94 5.27
C ASN A 154 -21.59 -11.38 4.72
N ASN A 155 -20.58 -12.16 5.12
CA ASN A 155 -20.53 -13.59 4.81
C ASN A 155 -21.44 -14.40 5.73
N ASP A 156 -21.56 -14.00 7.00
CA ASP A 156 -22.43 -14.60 7.99
C ASP A 156 -23.50 -13.59 8.45
N ALA A 157 -24.75 -14.03 8.59
CA ALA A 157 -25.82 -13.19 9.13
C ALA A 157 -25.53 -12.72 10.56
N ALA A 158 -24.79 -13.50 11.34
CA ALA A 158 -24.35 -13.13 12.70
C ALA A 158 -23.35 -11.96 12.71
N ASP A 159 -22.71 -11.63 11.58
CA ASP A 159 -21.73 -10.54 11.52
C ASP A 159 -22.36 -9.15 11.55
N VAL A 160 -23.68 -9.05 11.30
CA VAL A 160 -24.44 -7.78 11.28
C VAL A 160 -24.34 -7.00 12.59
N ASN A 161 -24.28 -7.70 13.72
CA ASN A 161 -24.20 -7.09 15.06
C ASN A 161 -22.78 -7.07 15.64
N LYS A 162 -21.76 -7.39 14.82
CA LYS A 162 -20.35 -7.36 15.23
C LYS A 162 -19.68 -6.12 14.66
N GLN A 163 -18.49 -5.78 15.18
CA GLN A 163 -17.72 -4.61 14.73
C GLN A 163 -16.25 -4.94 14.43
N PHE A 164 -15.91 -6.22 14.26
CA PHE A 164 -14.53 -6.65 14.02
C PHE A 164 -13.94 -5.92 12.80
N PHE A 165 -12.63 -5.71 12.85
CA PHE A 165 -11.82 -5.08 11.80
C PHE A 165 -12.34 -3.71 11.36
N ARG A 166 -12.93 -2.97 12.30
CA ARG A 166 -13.31 -1.55 12.20
C ARG A 166 -12.73 -0.79 13.37
N GLY A 167 -12.16 0.38 13.09
CA GLY A 167 -11.72 1.30 14.14
C GLY A 167 -11.16 2.59 13.58
N TYR A 168 -11.10 3.61 14.44
CA TYR A 168 -10.36 4.81 14.14
C TYR A 168 -9.34 5.14 15.23
N GLN A 169 -8.31 5.87 14.84
CA GLN A 169 -7.28 6.42 15.72
C GLN A 169 -6.94 7.84 15.26
N ARG A 170 -6.42 8.63 16.19
CA ARG A 170 -5.83 9.93 15.88
C ARG A 170 -4.36 9.77 15.56
N THR A 171 -3.88 10.53 14.59
CA THR A 171 -2.45 10.60 14.30
C THR A 171 -1.69 11.25 15.45
N ASP A 172 -0.52 10.71 15.77
CA ASP A 172 0.40 11.30 16.73
C ASP A 172 1.12 12.55 16.16
N GLY A 173 2.08 13.10 16.93
CA GLY A 173 2.90 14.24 16.49
C GLY A 173 3.76 13.99 15.25
N HIS A 174 3.93 12.73 14.85
CA HIS A 174 4.60 12.33 13.60
C HIS A 174 3.60 11.99 12.48
N GLY A 175 2.32 12.29 12.68
CA GLY A 175 1.27 12.02 11.70
C GLY A 175 0.89 10.55 11.61
N VAL A 176 1.25 9.71 12.59
CA VAL A 176 1.06 8.24 12.50
C VAL A 176 -0.16 7.78 13.31
N ALA A 177 -1.09 7.09 12.66
CA ALA A 177 -2.13 6.29 13.29
C ALA A 177 -1.75 4.80 13.26
N ARG A 178 -2.04 4.05 14.34
CA ARG A 178 -1.61 2.66 14.51
C ARG A 178 -2.77 1.75 14.85
N PHE A 179 -2.80 0.56 14.26
CA PHE A 179 -3.87 -0.42 14.47
C PHE A 179 -3.30 -1.83 14.62
N ASP A 180 -3.90 -2.60 15.50
CA ASP A 180 -3.68 -4.04 15.62
C ASP A 180 -4.89 -4.76 15.02
N SER A 181 -4.63 -5.69 14.13
CA SER A 181 -5.66 -6.40 13.37
C SER A 181 -5.20 -7.80 12.96
N CYS A 182 -5.96 -8.42 12.07
CA CYS A 182 -5.58 -9.62 11.34
C CYS A 182 -5.54 -9.36 9.83
N TYR A 183 -4.71 -10.10 9.10
CA TYR A 183 -4.64 -9.99 7.64
C TYR A 183 -6.02 -10.24 6.98
N PRO A 184 -6.46 -9.38 6.04
CA PRO A 184 -7.80 -9.51 5.46
C PRO A 184 -7.93 -10.71 4.51
N GLY A 185 -9.17 -11.19 4.36
CA GLY A 185 -9.53 -12.16 3.33
C GLY A 185 -9.87 -11.49 2.00
N TRP A 186 -9.92 -12.27 0.93
CA TRP A 186 -10.34 -11.79 -0.40
C TRP A 186 -11.82 -12.04 -0.67
N TYR A 187 -12.40 -11.33 -1.63
CA TYR A 187 -13.72 -11.62 -2.22
C TYR A 187 -13.70 -11.24 -3.70
N ARG A 188 -14.65 -11.78 -4.48
CA ARG A 188 -14.59 -11.73 -5.94
C ARG A 188 -14.47 -10.30 -6.48
N GLY A 189 -13.58 -10.14 -7.45
CA GLY A 189 -13.40 -8.89 -8.20
C GLY A 189 -12.60 -7.81 -7.48
N ARG A 190 -12.00 -8.13 -6.31
CA ARG A 190 -11.19 -7.20 -5.53
C ARG A 190 -9.88 -7.85 -5.06
N ALA A 191 -8.76 -7.17 -5.25
CA ALA A 191 -7.50 -7.54 -4.60
C ALA A 191 -7.60 -7.32 -3.08
N VAL A 192 -6.78 -8.02 -2.28
CA VAL A 192 -6.85 -7.94 -0.80
C VAL A 192 -6.50 -6.54 -0.32
N HIS A 193 -7.35 -5.95 0.51
CA HIS A 193 -7.27 -4.52 0.86
C HIS A 193 -7.81 -4.18 2.25
N VAL A 194 -7.42 -2.99 2.70
CA VAL A 194 -7.93 -2.27 3.86
C VAL A 194 -8.45 -0.92 3.35
N HIS A 195 -9.70 -0.60 3.64
CA HIS A 195 -10.21 0.74 3.39
C HIS A 195 -9.72 1.70 4.46
N PHE A 196 -9.58 2.98 4.11
CA PHE A 196 -9.34 4.03 5.09
C PHE A 196 -10.01 5.37 4.72
N ARG A 197 -10.25 6.18 5.75
CA ARG A 197 -10.66 7.58 5.65
C ARG A 197 -9.78 8.45 6.52
N ILE A 198 -9.46 9.64 6.05
CA ILE A 198 -8.79 10.69 6.82
C ILE A 198 -9.80 11.82 7.01
N LEU A 199 -10.37 11.93 8.21
CA LEU A 199 -11.49 12.84 8.46
C LEU A 199 -11.02 14.26 8.82
N GLN A 200 -11.92 15.23 8.62
CA GLN A 200 -11.76 16.59 9.09
C GLN A 200 -12.51 16.78 10.42
N GLY A 201 -11.84 17.34 11.42
CA GLY A 201 -12.46 17.69 12.69
C GLY A 201 -12.74 16.48 13.59
N SER A 202 -13.99 16.33 14.02
CA SER A 202 -14.41 15.25 14.93
C SER A 202 -14.80 13.99 14.16
N TYR A 203 -14.84 12.85 14.85
CA TYR A 203 -15.30 11.61 14.24
C TYR A 203 -16.78 11.75 13.85
N ASP A 204 -17.08 11.47 12.59
CA ASP A 204 -18.43 11.41 12.04
C ASP A 204 -18.52 10.17 11.12
N PRO A 205 -19.36 9.18 11.47
CA PRO A 205 -19.49 7.94 10.73
C PRO A 205 -20.30 8.10 9.44
N ALA A 206 -20.89 9.26 9.16
CA ALA A 206 -21.62 9.47 7.92
C ALA A 206 -20.69 9.33 6.71
N ASP A 207 -21.17 8.63 5.67
CA ASP A 207 -20.44 8.50 4.40
C ASP A 207 -20.13 9.87 3.77
N SER A 208 -21.00 10.87 4.04
CA SER A 208 -20.85 12.25 3.60
C SER A 208 -19.99 13.14 4.51
N ALA A 209 -19.45 12.60 5.61
CA ALA A 209 -18.65 13.39 6.53
C ALA A 209 -17.43 13.98 5.82
N ALA A 210 -17.08 15.20 6.21
CA ALA A 210 -15.98 15.94 5.62
C ALA A 210 -14.66 15.18 5.81
N SER A 211 -13.99 14.85 4.71
CA SER A 211 -12.74 14.10 4.72
C SER A 211 -11.68 14.76 3.83
N TRP A 212 -10.43 14.61 4.27
CA TRP A 212 -9.27 14.92 3.45
C TRP A 212 -9.12 13.91 2.32
N LEU A 213 -9.43 12.64 2.60
CA LEU A 213 -9.25 11.52 1.69
C LEU A 213 -10.07 10.31 2.14
N THR A 214 -10.76 9.67 1.20
CA THR A 214 -11.24 8.29 1.31
C THR A 214 -10.48 7.45 0.29
N SER A 215 -9.83 6.37 0.70
CA SER A 215 -9.12 5.51 -0.25
C SER A 215 -8.92 4.10 0.31
N GLN A 216 -8.03 3.32 -0.33
CA GLN A 216 -7.79 1.92 0.02
C GLN A 216 -6.30 1.61 -0.08
N LEU A 217 -5.82 0.75 0.81
CA LEU A 217 -4.47 0.21 0.83
C LEU A 217 -4.52 -1.30 0.62
N LEU A 218 -3.72 -1.78 -0.31
CA LEU A 218 -3.70 -3.14 -0.81
C LEU A 218 -2.39 -3.83 -0.44
N PHE A 219 -2.36 -5.14 -0.64
CA PHE A 219 -1.16 -5.96 -0.46
C PHE A 219 -0.65 -6.48 -1.81
N SER A 220 0.65 -6.72 -1.91
CA SER A 220 1.26 -7.19 -3.16
C SER A 220 0.74 -8.56 -3.57
N ASP A 221 0.66 -8.81 -4.87
CA ASP A 221 0.24 -10.13 -5.40
C ASP A 221 1.14 -11.26 -4.88
N ALA A 222 2.44 -10.99 -4.72
CA ALA A 222 3.39 -11.96 -4.19
C ALA A 222 3.07 -12.35 -2.73
N LEU A 223 2.80 -11.36 -1.88
CA LEU A 223 2.42 -11.60 -0.49
C LEU A 223 1.07 -12.33 -0.39
N ASN A 224 0.11 -11.93 -1.22
CA ASN A 224 -1.17 -12.64 -1.33
C ASN A 224 -0.96 -14.10 -1.73
N GLY A 225 -0.17 -14.36 -2.78
CA GLY A 225 0.14 -15.71 -3.24
C GLY A 225 0.73 -16.59 -2.14
N GLU A 226 1.68 -16.03 -1.37
CA GLU A 226 2.32 -16.70 -0.23
C GLU A 226 1.32 -17.04 0.88
N ILE A 227 0.59 -16.05 1.38
CA ILE A 227 -0.33 -16.21 2.52
C ILE A 227 -1.44 -17.20 2.19
N PHE A 228 -2.11 -17.04 1.03
CA PHE A 228 -3.20 -17.93 0.62
C PHE A 228 -2.73 -19.30 0.13
N ALA A 229 -1.42 -19.53 -0.01
CA ALA A 229 -0.87 -20.87 -0.26
C ALA A 229 -0.51 -21.60 1.05
N GLN A 230 -0.02 -20.87 2.07
CA GLN A 230 0.70 -21.49 3.18
C GLN A 230 0.04 -21.28 4.55
N ALA A 231 -0.62 -20.14 4.78
CA ALA A 231 -1.14 -19.80 6.10
C ALA A 231 -2.40 -20.64 6.43
N PRO A 232 -2.44 -21.38 7.57
CA PRO A 232 -3.50 -22.35 7.86
C PRO A 232 -4.94 -21.83 7.77
N LEU A 233 -5.21 -20.59 8.19
CA LEU A 233 -6.56 -19.99 8.17
C LEU A 233 -6.97 -19.42 6.81
N TYR A 234 -6.03 -19.28 5.88
CA TYR A 234 -6.23 -18.61 4.60
C TYR A 234 -6.23 -19.62 3.44
N ARG A 235 -5.44 -20.69 3.54
CA ARG A 235 -5.25 -21.65 2.43
C ARG A 235 -6.54 -22.29 1.94
N ASP A 236 -7.46 -22.61 2.86
CA ASP A 236 -8.66 -23.40 2.52
C ASP A 236 -9.65 -22.63 1.66
N LYS A 237 -9.62 -21.29 1.73
CA LYS A 237 -10.42 -20.44 0.82
C LYS A 237 -9.87 -20.46 -0.61
N GLY A 238 -8.60 -20.82 -0.79
CA GLY A 238 -7.89 -20.77 -2.06
C GLY A 238 -7.34 -19.39 -2.40
N GLN A 239 -6.68 -19.32 -3.55
CA GLN A 239 -6.00 -18.12 -4.05
C GLN A 239 -7.00 -17.00 -4.39
N PRO A 240 -6.68 -15.73 -4.11
CA PRO A 240 -7.47 -14.59 -4.59
C PRO A 240 -7.64 -14.63 -6.10
N ASP A 241 -8.87 -14.40 -6.57
CA ASP A 241 -9.21 -14.41 -8.00
C ASP A 241 -8.84 -13.11 -8.74
N THR A 242 -8.43 -12.09 -8.00
CA THR A 242 -8.20 -10.74 -8.51
C THR A 242 -6.83 -10.25 -8.07
N ARG A 243 -6.01 -9.87 -9.05
CA ARG A 243 -4.68 -9.28 -8.88
C ARG A 243 -4.73 -7.75 -8.93
N LEU A 244 -3.66 -7.09 -8.52
CA LEU A 244 -3.59 -5.62 -8.50
C LEU A 244 -3.85 -4.96 -9.87
N ASP A 245 -3.47 -5.59 -10.98
CA ASP A 245 -3.63 -5.05 -12.35
C ASP A 245 -5.06 -5.14 -12.90
N VAL A 246 -5.89 -6.00 -12.32
CA VAL A 246 -7.28 -6.21 -12.71
C VAL A 246 -8.27 -5.88 -11.58
N ASP A 247 -7.80 -5.30 -10.47
CA ASP A 247 -8.68 -4.82 -9.40
C ASP A 247 -9.61 -3.72 -9.91
N ASN A 248 -10.90 -3.83 -9.58
CA ASN A 248 -11.93 -2.92 -10.08
C ASN A 248 -11.85 -1.48 -9.50
N VAL A 249 -10.96 -1.22 -8.54
CA VAL A 249 -10.72 0.11 -7.98
C VAL A 249 -9.38 0.66 -8.46
N VAL A 250 -8.27 -0.04 -8.24
CA VAL A 250 -6.91 0.47 -8.52
C VAL A 250 -6.27 -0.10 -9.80
N GLY A 251 -6.92 -1.03 -10.49
CA GLY A 251 -6.33 -1.75 -11.63
C GLY A 251 -5.83 -0.86 -12.76
N GLN A 252 -6.56 0.23 -13.03
CA GLN A 252 -6.24 1.20 -14.07
C GLN A 252 -5.18 2.23 -13.67
N GLU A 253 -4.71 2.22 -12.42
CA GLU A 253 -3.56 3.04 -12.03
C GLU A 253 -2.28 2.47 -12.65
N PRO A 254 -1.52 3.25 -13.45
CA PRO A 254 -0.28 2.77 -14.05
C PRO A 254 0.78 2.48 -12.99
N ASP A 255 0.79 3.29 -11.93
CA ASP A 255 1.64 3.11 -10.75
C ASP A 255 0.76 2.80 -9.54
N LYS A 256 0.85 1.56 -9.07
CA LYS A 256 0.10 1.05 -7.92
C LYS A 256 0.81 1.31 -6.59
N THR A 257 2.07 1.75 -6.64
CA THR A 257 2.91 1.96 -5.45
C THR A 257 2.22 2.82 -4.39
N PRO A 258 1.50 3.91 -4.71
CA PRO A 258 0.81 4.72 -3.70
C PRO A 258 -0.27 3.96 -2.90
N TYR A 259 -0.79 2.86 -3.43
CA TYR A 259 -1.90 2.10 -2.85
C TYR A 259 -1.47 0.76 -2.26
N VAL A 260 -0.19 0.40 -2.24
CA VAL A 260 0.28 -0.91 -1.72
C VAL A 260 1.05 -0.71 -0.41
N PHE A 261 0.73 -1.45 0.64
CA PHE A 261 1.48 -1.41 1.90
C PHE A 261 2.94 -1.87 1.72
N ASP A 262 3.85 -1.20 2.42
CA ASP A 262 5.20 -1.71 2.67
C ASP A 262 5.14 -2.70 3.83
N VAL A 263 5.59 -3.93 3.62
CA VAL A 263 5.42 -5.04 4.58
C VAL A 263 6.76 -5.54 5.11
N GLN A 264 6.83 -5.71 6.43
CA GLN A 264 7.95 -6.34 7.13
C GLN A 264 7.44 -7.52 7.95
N ASN A 265 8.25 -8.57 8.02
CA ASN A 265 7.99 -9.74 8.85
C ASN A 265 8.81 -9.63 10.15
N LEU A 266 8.12 -9.41 11.27
CA LEU A 266 8.73 -9.25 12.60
C LEU A 266 8.51 -10.53 13.41
N GLY A 267 9.24 -11.60 13.07
CA GLY A 267 9.11 -12.89 13.74
C GLY A 267 7.76 -13.56 13.51
N GLY A 268 7.20 -13.39 12.31
CA GLY A 268 5.90 -13.90 11.89
C GLY A 268 4.72 -12.98 12.19
N VAL A 269 4.95 -11.83 12.85
CA VAL A 269 3.98 -10.73 12.92
C VAL A 269 4.18 -9.78 11.74
N MET A 270 3.10 -9.43 11.05
CA MET A 270 3.16 -8.50 9.93
C MET A 270 3.13 -7.06 10.41
N LEU A 271 4.17 -6.29 10.09
CA LEU A 271 4.12 -4.83 10.13
C LEU A 271 3.81 -4.34 8.71
N ALA A 272 2.64 -3.74 8.52
CA ALA A 272 2.25 -3.08 7.28
C ALA A 272 2.27 -1.57 7.48
N SER A 273 2.96 -0.85 6.61
CA SER A 273 3.12 0.60 6.75
C SER A 273 2.87 1.35 5.45
N LYS A 274 2.34 2.57 5.57
CA LYS A 274 2.17 3.45 4.41
C LYS A 274 2.22 4.91 4.80
N THR A 275 2.87 5.72 3.97
CA THR A 275 2.68 7.17 3.98
C THR A 275 1.63 7.56 2.96
N VAL A 276 0.62 8.29 3.39
CA VAL A 276 -0.45 8.85 2.56
C VAL A 276 -0.34 10.37 2.59
N VAL A 277 -0.52 10.98 1.43
CA VAL A 277 -0.35 12.43 1.23
C VAL A 277 -1.71 13.04 0.96
N VAL A 278 -2.12 13.96 1.83
CA VAL A 278 -3.37 14.72 1.69
C VAL A 278 -3.10 16.14 1.21
N ARG A 279 -4.10 16.72 0.56
CA ARG A 279 -4.11 18.14 0.20
C ARG A 279 -4.02 19.03 1.44
N SER A 280 -3.37 20.17 1.29
CA SER A 280 -3.22 21.15 2.38
C SER A 280 -4.47 22.02 2.53
N ASP A 281 -5.24 22.21 1.46
CA ASP A 281 -6.49 22.96 1.42
C ASP A 281 -7.62 22.07 0.89
N SER A 282 -8.76 22.05 1.59
CA SER A 282 -9.94 21.29 1.18
C SER A 282 -10.64 21.84 -0.06
N ALA A 283 -10.38 23.10 -0.41
CA ALA A 283 -10.87 23.72 -1.64
C ALA A 283 -10.14 23.18 -2.88
N ASP A 284 -8.92 22.66 -2.73
CA ASP A 284 -8.17 22.08 -3.84
C ASP A 284 -8.83 20.81 -4.35
N ARG A 285 -8.78 20.60 -5.67
CA ARG A 285 -9.38 19.44 -6.31
C ARG A 285 -8.72 18.15 -5.83
N LEU A 286 -9.52 17.25 -5.27
CA LEU A 286 -9.08 15.91 -4.91
C LEU A 286 -8.89 15.06 -6.18
N CYS A 287 -7.69 14.51 -6.36
CA CYS A 287 -7.45 13.58 -7.45
C CYS A 287 -8.22 12.27 -7.21
N GLN A 288 -8.62 11.59 -8.27
CA GLN A 288 -9.39 10.35 -8.22
C GLN A 288 -8.55 9.22 -8.78
N VAL A 289 -8.67 8.04 -8.18
CA VAL A 289 -8.10 6.80 -8.73
C VAL A 289 -8.69 6.57 -10.13
N LYS A 290 -7.83 6.28 -11.11
CA LYS A 290 -8.29 6.05 -12.48
C LYS A 290 -9.19 4.83 -12.56
N GLY A 291 -10.24 4.93 -13.37
CA GLY A 291 -11.12 3.81 -13.67
C GLY A 291 -11.98 3.36 -12.49
N SER A 292 -11.96 4.05 -11.35
CA SER A 292 -12.90 3.79 -10.28
C SER A 292 -14.31 4.04 -10.82
N MET A 293 -15.11 2.98 -10.93
CA MET A 293 -16.52 3.12 -11.22
C MET A 293 -17.14 3.92 -10.07
N PRO A 294 -17.91 5.00 -10.34
CA PRO A 294 -18.63 5.71 -9.29
C PRO A 294 -19.47 4.71 -8.49
N PRO A 295 -19.70 4.93 -7.18
CA PRO A 295 -20.68 4.15 -6.44
C PRO A 295 -21.98 4.17 -7.24
N GLY A 296 -22.49 2.99 -7.62
CA GLY A 296 -23.79 2.90 -8.26
C GLY A 296 -24.81 3.53 -7.33
N GLY A 297 -25.30 4.72 -7.70
CA GLY A 297 -26.42 5.34 -7.02
C GLY A 297 -27.64 4.40 -7.05
N PRO A 298 -28.60 4.55 -6.12
CA PRO A 298 -29.81 3.74 -6.14
C PRO A 298 -30.44 3.84 -7.52
N GLY A 299 -30.71 2.69 -8.14
CA GLY A 299 -31.12 2.56 -9.53
C GLY A 299 -32.12 3.62 -9.94
N GLY A 300 -31.66 4.56 -10.77
CA GLY A 300 -32.52 5.48 -11.48
C GLY A 300 -33.46 4.70 -12.37
N ALA A 301 -34.75 5.03 -12.28
CA ALA A 301 -35.86 4.41 -12.99
C ALA A 301 -35.52 4.09 -14.45
N GLY A 302 -35.93 2.89 -14.89
CA GLY A 302 -35.78 2.44 -16.26
C GLY A 302 -36.25 3.49 -17.26
N GLY A 303 -35.30 3.99 -18.05
CA GLY A 303 -35.60 4.70 -19.30
C GLY A 303 -36.19 3.74 -20.33
N PRO A 304 -37.01 4.26 -21.27
CA PRO A 304 -37.99 3.47 -22.00
C PRO A 304 -37.30 2.43 -22.87
N GLY A 305 -37.75 1.18 -22.73
CA GLY A 305 -37.29 0.07 -23.55
C GLY A 305 -37.41 0.40 -25.03
N ARG A 306 -36.29 0.23 -25.74
CA ARG A 306 -36.29 0.15 -27.21
C ARG A 306 -37.26 -0.95 -27.62
N ALA A 307 -38.24 -0.60 -28.45
CA ALA A 307 -39.16 -1.53 -29.08
C ALA A 307 -38.37 -2.57 -29.90
N GLY A 308 -38.18 -3.75 -29.32
CA GLY A 308 -37.76 -4.95 -30.04
C GLY A 308 -38.95 -5.46 -30.85
N GLY A 309 -38.77 -5.58 -32.17
CA GLY A 309 -39.81 -6.00 -33.10
C GLY A 309 -40.43 -7.34 -32.73
N MET A 310 -41.76 -7.37 -32.66
CA MET A 310 -42.55 -8.58 -32.65
C MET A 310 -42.27 -9.39 -33.90
N ARG A 311 -41.66 -10.57 -33.75
CA ARG A 311 -41.90 -11.67 -34.69
C ARG A 311 -43.22 -12.33 -34.30
N GLN A 312 -44.19 -12.27 -35.19
CA GLN A 312 -45.49 -12.93 -35.00
C GLN A 312 -45.32 -14.45 -34.85
N PRO A 313 -46.05 -15.11 -33.94
CA PRO A 313 -46.12 -16.58 -33.90
C PRO A 313 -47.01 -17.11 -35.03
N ARG A 314 -46.59 -18.25 -35.61
CA ARG A 314 -47.39 -19.01 -36.57
C ARG A 314 -48.60 -19.66 -35.88
N PRO A 315 -49.76 -19.79 -36.53
CA PRO A 315 -50.94 -20.39 -35.92
C PRO A 315 -50.89 -21.92 -35.95
N GLY A 316 -51.28 -22.54 -34.84
CA GLY A 316 -51.77 -23.92 -34.83
C GLY A 316 -50.95 -24.93 -34.02
N MET A 317 -51.19 -24.99 -32.71
CA MET A 317 -51.37 -26.24 -31.95
C MET A 317 -51.72 -25.90 -30.50
N MET A 318 -52.94 -26.23 -30.08
CA MET A 318 -53.34 -26.13 -28.67
C MET A 318 -52.66 -27.27 -27.88
N PRO A 319 -52.08 -27.02 -26.71
CA PRO A 319 -51.64 -28.07 -25.80
C PRO A 319 -52.83 -28.67 -25.03
N PRO A 320 -52.80 -29.97 -24.69
CA PRO A 320 -53.88 -30.62 -23.95
C PRO A 320 -53.92 -30.18 -22.48
N PRO A 321 -55.08 -30.26 -21.81
CA PRO A 321 -55.22 -29.86 -20.41
C PRO A 321 -54.54 -30.87 -19.45
N PRO A 322 -54.12 -30.41 -18.26
CA PRO A 322 -53.48 -31.27 -17.28
C PRO A 322 -54.47 -32.26 -16.64
N PRO A 323 -54.03 -33.48 -16.27
CA PRO A 323 -54.88 -34.43 -15.57
C PRO A 323 -55.12 -33.99 -14.12
N GLY A 324 -56.39 -34.05 -13.70
CA GLY A 324 -56.83 -33.86 -12.32
C GLY A 324 -56.93 -35.19 -11.56
N THR A 325 -56.85 -35.05 -10.23
CA THR A 325 -56.82 -36.02 -9.11
C THR A 325 -55.54 -36.81 -8.94
#